data_AF-A0A260B0Y3-F1
#
_entry.id   AF-A0A260B0Y3-F1
#
_cell.length_a   1.000
_cell.length_b   1.000
_cell.length_c   1.000
_cell.angle_alpha   90.00
_cell.angle_beta   90.00
_cell.angle_gamma   90.00
#
_symmetry.space_group_name_H-M   'P 1'
#
loop_
_entity.id
_entity.type
_entity.pdbx_description
1 polymer ?
#
loop_
_entity_poly.entity_id
_entity_poly.type
_entity_poly.pdbx_seq_one_letter_code
_entity_poly.pdbx_strand_id
1 'polypeptide(L)'
;MVLALCAITFAVLIHVVAARIAARENYGRRLPAVNGSYPVRPARWVRRAQSAGWISSIVGALQLGNHLWLTEPWLAMGLVVAVLLLVNGLPSLLVTALHNGNLRTQP
;
A
#
# COMPACT_ATOMS: atom_id res chain seq x y z
N MET A 1 13.00 4.05 -16.67
CA MET A 1 12.95 4.76 -15.37
C MET A 1 11.64 5.50 -15.14
N VAL A 2 11.14 6.29 -16.10
CA VAL A 2 9.78 6.90 -16.04
C VAL A 2 8.69 5.86 -15.76
N LEU A 3 8.70 4.72 -16.47
CA LEU A 3 7.72 3.64 -16.28
C LEU A 3 7.72 3.06 -14.85
N ALA A 4 8.90 2.91 -14.23
CA ALA A 4 9.02 2.44 -12.85
C ALA A 4 8.39 3.42 -11.86
N LEU A 5 8.68 4.73 -12.03
CA LEU A 5 8.10 5.79 -11.21
C LEU A 5 6.58 5.87 -11.40
N CYS A 6 6.08 5.78 -12.63
CA CYS A 6 4.64 5.74 -12.92
C CYS A 6 3.98 4.54 -12.24
N ALA A 7 4.57 3.34 -12.34
CA ALA A 7 4.02 2.13 -11.73
C ALA A 7 3.99 2.23 -10.18
N ILE A 8 5.09 2.68 -9.56
CA ILE A 8 5.16 2.87 -8.10
C ILE A 8 4.13 3.90 -7.63
N THR A 9 4.03 5.04 -8.31
CA THR A 9 3.07 6.09 -7.98
C THR A 9 1.63 5.56 -8.09
N PHE A 10 1.33 4.84 -9.17
CA PHE A 10 0.02 4.24 -9.38
C PHE A 10 -0.31 3.19 -8.30
N ALA A 11 0.66 2.35 -7.93
CA ALA A 11 0.51 1.37 -6.85
C ALA A 11 0.17 2.04 -5.51
N VAL A 12 0.89 3.11 -5.14
CA VAL A 12 0.62 3.89 -3.92
C VAL A 12 -0.80 4.46 -3.95
N LEU A 13 -1.19 5.10 -5.06
CA LEU A 13 -2.54 5.67 -5.21
C LEU A 13 -3.63 4.61 -5.04
N ILE A 14 -3.48 3.45 -5.67
CA ILE A 14 -4.44 2.35 -5.55
C ILE A 14 -4.56 1.88 -4.09
N HIS A 15 -3.43 1.67 -3.40
CA HIS A 15 -3.43 1.23 -2.01
C HIS A 15 -4.07 2.26 -1.07
N VAL A 16 -3.78 3.55 -1.26
CA VAL A 16 -4.41 4.65 -0.49
C VAL A 16 -5.92 4.67 -0.71
N VAL A 17 -6.37 4.59 -1.97
CA VAL A 17 -7.79 4.61 -2.31
C VAL A 17 -8.49 3.41 -1.68
N ALA A 18 -7.97 2.20 -1.89
CA ALA A 18 -8.52 0.97 -1.32
C ALA A 18 -8.62 1.03 0.22
N ALA A 19 -7.56 1.52 0.89
CA ALA A 19 -7.55 1.68 2.33
C ALA A 19 -8.57 2.72 2.81
N ARG A 20 -8.73 3.84 2.09
CA ARG A 20 -9.73 4.87 2.45
C ARG A 20 -11.16 4.36 2.32
N ILE A 21 -11.44 3.59 1.28
CA ILE A 21 -12.74 2.96 1.10
C ILE A 21 -13.01 1.97 2.23
N ALA A 22 -12.05 1.10 2.55
CA ALA A 22 -12.18 0.16 3.65
C ALA A 22 -12.45 0.86 4.99
N ALA A 23 -11.79 2.00 5.23
CA ALA A 23 -12.04 2.82 6.42
C ALA A 23 -13.45 3.42 6.45
N ARG A 24 -13.97 3.89 5.32
CA ARG A 24 -15.34 4.42 5.19
C ARG A 24 -16.40 3.32 5.37
N GLU A 25 -16.18 2.14 4.77
CA GLU A 25 -17.07 0.98 4.89
C GLU A 25 -17.12 0.43 6.33
N ASN A 26 -16.15 0.78 7.18
CA ASN A 26 -16.09 0.29 8.56
C ASN A 26 -17.01 1.02 9.54
N TYR A 27 -17.95 1.86 9.08
CA TYR A 27 -19.00 2.55 9.86
C TYR A 27 -18.53 3.14 11.21
N GLY A 28 -17.37 3.80 11.22
CA GLY A 28 -16.83 4.42 12.43
C GLY A 28 -16.26 3.42 13.47
N ARG A 29 -16.18 2.13 13.16
CA ARG A 29 -15.45 1.16 13.99
C ARG A 29 -13.95 1.28 13.74
N ARG A 30 -13.16 0.86 14.73
CA ARG A 30 -11.69 0.78 14.59
C ARG A 30 -11.29 -0.29 13.58
N LEU A 31 -10.27 0.04 12.80
CA LEU A 31 -9.63 -0.87 11.87
C LEU A 31 -8.43 -1.58 12.53
N PRO A 32 -8.18 -2.87 12.25
CA PRO A 32 -6.95 -3.53 12.69
C PRO A 32 -5.75 -2.90 11.98
N ALA A 33 -4.74 -2.48 12.75
CA ALA A 33 -3.57 -1.80 12.20
C ALA A 33 -2.65 -2.72 11.40
N VAL A 34 -2.47 -3.96 11.86
CA VAL A 34 -1.54 -4.93 11.24
C VAL A 34 -2.24 -6.26 11.00
N ASN A 35 -2.72 -6.89 12.07
CA ASN A 35 -3.42 -8.16 12.05
C ASN A 35 -4.72 -8.06 12.85
N GLY A 36 -5.78 -8.71 12.37
CA GLY A 36 -7.07 -8.75 13.04
C GLY A 36 -8.22 -8.83 12.04
N SER A 37 -9.39 -9.28 12.53
CA SER A 37 -10.59 -9.31 11.71
C SER A 37 -11.11 -7.89 11.51
N TYR A 38 -11.38 -7.52 10.26
CA TYR A 38 -12.17 -6.32 10.00
C TYR A 38 -13.57 -6.50 10.60
N PRO A 39 -14.12 -5.49 11.30
CA PRO A 39 -15.49 -5.53 11.81
C PRO A 39 -16.53 -5.75 10.71
N VAL A 40 -16.23 -5.26 9.50
CA VAL A 40 -17.03 -5.43 8.29
C VAL A 40 -16.13 -6.01 7.20
N ARG A 41 -16.57 -7.08 6.52
CA ARG A 41 -15.77 -7.68 5.43
C ARG A 41 -15.56 -6.63 4.32
N PRO A 42 -14.30 -6.35 3.92
CA PRO A 42 -14.03 -5.42 2.83
C PRO A 42 -14.68 -5.90 1.53
N ALA A 43 -15.29 -4.98 0.79
CA ALA A 43 -15.90 -5.31 -0.48
C ALA A 43 -14.89 -5.93 -1.47
N ARG A 44 -15.37 -6.81 -2.36
CA ARG A 44 -14.51 -7.59 -3.28
C ARG A 44 -13.64 -6.70 -4.18
N TRP A 45 -14.14 -5.51 -4.53
CA TRP A 45 -13.43 -4.54 -5.36
C TRP A 45 -12.27 -3.86 -4.61
N VAL A 46 -12.36 -3.64 -3.29
CA VAL A 46 -11.25 -3.17 -2.45
C VAL A 46 -10.09 -4.16 -2.49
N ARG A 47 -10.39 -5.45 -2.38
CA ARG A 47 -9.37 -6.52 -2.49
C ARG A 47 -8.73 -6.55 -3.88
N ARG A 48 -9.53 -6.39 -4.95
CA ARG A 48 -9.01 -6.32 -6.32
C ARG A 48 -8.09 -5.11 -6.52
N ALA A 49 -8.45 -3.96 -5.97
CA ALA A 49 -7.62 -2.77 -5.97
C ALA A 49 -6.29 -3.05 -5.25
N GLN A 50 -6.32 -3.59 -4.03
CA GLN A 50 -5.08 -3.98 -3.31
C GLN A 50 -4.21 -4.94 -4.13
N SER A 51 -4.79 -5.95 -4.78
CA SER A 51 -4.05 -6.86 -5.66
C SER A 51 -3.43 -6.14 -6.87
N ALA A 52 -4.16 -5.22 -7.50
CA ALA A 52 -3.64 -4.42 -8.61
C ALA A 52 -2.49 -3.52 -8.16
N GLY A 53 -2.60 -2.88 -6.99
CA GLY A 53 -1.52 -2.13 -6.36
C GLY A 53 -0.30 -3.00 -6.09
N TRP A 54 -0.51 -4.22 -5.58
CA TRP A 54 0.57 -5.18 -5.33
C TRP A 54 1.32 -5.56 -6.60
N ILE A 55 0.60 -5.95 -7.67
CA ILE A 55 1.19 -6.27 -8.98
C ILE A 55 1.96 -5.07 -9.53
N SER A 56 1.38 -3.88 -9.48
CA SER A 56 2.01 -2.65 -9.98
C SER A 56 3.29 -2.31 -9.21
N SER A 57 3.30 -2.53 -7.88
CA SER A 57 4.49 -2.34 -7.04
C SER A 57 5.63 -3.28 -7.41
N ILE A 58 5.34 -4.55 -7.74
CA ILE A 58 6.33 -5.55 -8.16
C ILE A 58 6.94 -5.15 -9.50
N VAL A 59 6.10 -4.79 -10.47
CA VAL A 59 6.57 -4.34 -11.79
C VAL A 59 7.47 -3.11 -11.65
N GLY A 60 7.06 -2.14 -10.85
CA GLY A 60 7.85 -0.93 -10.59
C GLY A 60 9.18 -1.23 -9.89
N ALA A 61 9.17 -2.06 -8.84
CA ALA A 61 10.36 -2.43 -8.09
C ALA A 61 11.36 -3.22 -8.95
N LEU A 62 10.89 -4.20 -9.74
CA LEU A 62 11.76 -4.97 -10.63
C LEU A 62 12.41 -4.11 -11.71
N GLN A 63 11.66 -3.15 -12.30
CA GLN A 63 12.26 -2.23 -13.27
C GLN A 63 13.32 -1.32 -12.63
N LEU A 64 13.09 -0.88 -11.38
CA LEU A 64 14.06 -0.09 -10.62
C LEU A 64 15.32 -0.91 -10.32
N GLY A 65 15.14 -2.14 -9.82
CA GLY A 65 16.23 -3.06 -9.51
C GLY A 65 17.05 -3.42 -10.74
N ASN A 66 16.40 -3.71 -11.87
CA ASN A 66 17.08 -4.02 -13.13
C ASN A 66 18.00 -2.90 -13.60
N HIS A 67 17.65 -1.63 -13.35
CA HIS A 67 18.49 -0.50 -13.75
C HIS A 67 19.80 -0.41 -12.97
N LEU A 68 19.78 -0.81 -11.70
CA LEU A 68 20.92 -0.74 -10.79
C LEU A 68 21.66 -2.08 -10.66
N TRP A 69 21.13 -3.16 -11.25
CA TRP A 69 21.61 -4.52 -11.02
C TRP A 69 23.08 -4.73 -11.39
N LEU A 70 23.52 -4.16 -12.52
CA LEU A 70 24.88 -4.35 -13.03
C LEU A 70 25.90 -3.42 -12.37
N THR A 71 25.47 -2.29 -11.81
CA THR A 71 26.36 -1.28 -11.22
C THR A 71 26.42 -1.38 -9.70
N GLU A 72 25.26 -1.55 -9.05
CA GLU A 72 25.11 -1.51 -7.59
C GLU A 72 24.08 -2.56 -7.12
N PRO A 73 24.39 -3.87 -7.24
CA PRO A 73 23.42 -4.95 -7.00
C PRO A 73 22.86 -4.95 -5.57
N TRP A 74 23.66 -4.62 -4.57
CA TRP A 74 23.21 -4.52 -3.18
C TRP A 74 22.25 -3.35 -2.96
N LEU A 75 22.51 -2.19 -3.60
CA LEU A 75 21.57 -1.07 -3.58
C LEU A 75 20.28 -1.42 -4.32
N ALA A 76 20.39 -2.10 -5.47
CA ALA A 76 19.24 -2.57 -6.24
C ALA A 76 18.33 -3.48 -5.39
N MET A 77 18.91 -4.46 -4.70
CA MET A 77 18.18 -5.35 -3.79
C MET A 77 17.53 -4.57 -2.64
N GLY A 78 18.29 -3.68 -1.99
CA GLY A 78 17.78 -2.85 -0.89
C GLY A 78 16.60 -1.99 -1.30
N LEU A 79 16.69 -1.35 -2.47
CA LEU A 79 15.61 -0.52 -3.01
C LEU A 79 14.39 -1.33 -3.40
N VAL A 80 14.56 -2.50 -4.03
CA VAL A 80 13.44 -3.39 -4.36
C VAL A 80 12.68 -3.80 -3.10
N VAL A 81 13.40 -4.25 -2.07
CA VAL A 81 12.80 -4.63 -0.77
C VAL A 81 12.10 -3.43 -0.12
N ALA A 82 12.77 -2.27 -0.06
CA ALA A 82 12.20 -1.06 0.53
C ALA A 82 10.93 -0.62 -0.20
N VAL A 83 10.93 -0.59 -1.54
CA VAL A 83 9.75 -0.24 -2.35
C VAL A 83 8.61 -1.21 -2.08
N LEU A 84 8.87 -2.53 -2.10
CA LEU A 84 7.84 -3.53 -1.86
C LEU A 84 7.23 -3.41 -0.46
N LEU A 85 8.05 -3.17 0.57
CA LEU A 85 7.53 -3.01 1.95
C LEU A 85 6.74 -1.72 2.10
N LEU A 86 7.30 -0.59 1.65
CA LEU A 86 6.70 0.72 1.84
C LEU A 86 5.43 0.87 1.01
N VAL A 87 5.46 0.53 -0.28
CA VAL A 87 4.30 0.73 -1.17
C VAL A 87 3.12 -0.15 -0.79
N ASN A 88 3.37 -1.36 -0.29
CA ASN A 88 2.30 -2.30 0.05
C ASN A 88 1.79 -2.16 1.48
N GLY A 89 2.65 -1.85 2.44
CA GLY A 89 2.28 -1.77 3.86
C GLY A 89 1.91 -0.36 4.32
N LEU A 90 2.71 0.64 3.93
CA LEU A 90 2.63 1.98 4.50
C LEU A 90 1.30 2.70 4.22
N PRO A 91 0.71 2.66 3.01
CA PRO A 91 -0.56 3.32 2.76
C PRO A 91 -1.68 2.82 3.67
N SER A 92 -1.78 1.50 3.84
CA SER A 92 -2.80 0.88 4.68
C SER A 92 -2.61 1.24 6.15
N LEU A 93 -1.36 1.25 6.63
CA LEU A 93 -1.01 1.68 7.99
C LEU A 93 -1.36 3.15 8.25
N LEU A 94 -0.97 4.05 7.35
CA LEU A 94 -1.24 5.48 7.46
C LEU A 94 -2.74 5.76 7.50
N VAL A 95 -3.50 5.21 6.56
CA VAL A 95 -4.96 5.42 6.51
C VAL A 95 -5.63 4.86 7.76
N THR A 96 -5.20 3.69 8.22
CA THR A 96 -5.73 3.07 9.45
C THR A 96 -5.42 3.90 10.69
N ALA A 97 -4.19 4.38 10.83
CA ALA A 97 -3.77 5.22 11.96
C ALA A 97 -4.55 6.54 11.99
N LEU A 98 -4.71 7.21 10.85
CA LEU A 98 -5.49 8.45 10.73
C LEU A 98 -6.97 8.21 11.05
N HIS A 99 -7.56 7.13 10.52
CA HIS A 99 -8.95 6.76 10.79
C HIS A 99 -9.19 6.50 12.28
N ASN A 100 -8.36 5.65 12.89
CA ASN A 100 -8.48 5.31 14.31
C ASN A 100 -8.16 6.50 15.24
N GLY A 101 -7.25 7.40 14.82
CA GLY A 101 -6.94 8.64 15.54
C GLY A 101 -8.14 9.58 15.57
N ASN A 102 -8.80 9.80 14.43
CA ASN A 102 -10.00 10.64 14.33
C ASN A 102 -11.15 10.11 15.20
N LEU A 103 -11.32 8.79 15.28
CA LEU A 103 -12.33 8.18 16.17
C LEU A 103 -12.03 8.42 17.65
N ARG A 104 -10.76 8.57 18.04
CA ARG A 104 -10.39 8.85 19.43
C ARG A 104 -10.68 10.30 19.83
N THR A 105 -10.69 11.22 18.86
CA THR A 105 -10.93 12.65 19.08
C THR A 105 -12.39 13.06 18.91
N GLN A 106 -13.27 12.17 18.46
CA GLN A 106 -14.71 12.42 18.39
C GLN A 106 -15.32 12.28 19.81
N PRO A 107 -16.10 13.27 20.27
CA PRO A 107 -16.72 13.28 21.60
C PRO A 107 -17.85 12.24 21.74
#